data_AF-A0A960UX50-F1
#
_entry.id   AF-A0A960UX50-F1
#
_cell.length_a   1.000
_cell.length_b   1.000
_cell.length_c   1.000
_cell.angle_alpha   90.00
_cell.angle_beta   90.00
_cell.angle_gamma   90.00
#
_symmetry.space_group_name_H-M   'P 1'
#
loop_
_entity.id
_entity.type
_entity.pdbx_description
1 polymer ?
#
loop_
_entity_poly.entity_id
_entity_poly.type
_entity_poly.pdbx_seq_one_letter_code
_entity_poly.pdbx_strand_id
1 'polypeptide(L)'
;ALFCITVAIWSSQSGAEKLIANLIDGLSGDLAIRIEYVALYFAVGSFLQFAARLYPEEMPVWPRRIVVGFSLICAASGFFLPLGLFVRTLLPMQVAILAAVGISVIWTFQALRRHRLGAYVLSASLIILAATVANDVLVAMALLPGIYLGPYGLMIFIVGQSFGMSMKLSNAFNQLESLSEGLEARVEQRTEELDSLNELTRIVNESQDLDYIVGSTSRFMIDHMGIRRMFLFLIDPLSNEITGNGGQIADLSQEDRDFFETLRVPVNPELGTLYRTIQKKKSVYLD
;
A
#
# COMPACT_ATOMS: atom_id res chain seq x y z
N ALA A 1 -2.91 9.33 -21.20
CA ALA A 1 -3.23 10.47 -22.08
C ALA A 1 -2.39 10.45 -23.36
N LEU A 2 -1.07 10.70 -23.28
CA LEU A 2 -0.20 10.80 -24.47
C LEU A 2 -0.35 9.64 -25.47
N PHE A 3 -0.29 8.39 -24.98
CA PHE A 3 -0.48 7.19 -25.80
C PHE A 3 -1.80 7.20 -26.59
N CYS A 4 -2.93 7.38 -25.91
CA CYS A 4 -4.24 7.39 -26.57
C CYS A 4 -4.36 8.52 -27.61
N ILE A 5 -3.82 9.70 -27.31
CA ILE A 5 -3.81 10.83 -28.25
C ILE A 5 -3.01 10.48 -29.50
N THR A 6 -1.81 9.92 -29.33
CA THR A 6 -0.96 9.54 -30.46
C THR A 6 -1.59 8.44 -31.32
N VAL A 7 -2.26 7.47 -30.70
CA VAL A 7 -2.98 6.40 -31.42
C VAL A 7 -4.22 6.96 -32.12
N ALA A 8 -4.95 7.89 -31.51
CA ALA A 8 -6.10 8.53 -32.14
C ALA A 8 -5.69 9.33 -33.39
N ILE A 9 -4.59 10.09 -33.31
CA ILE A 9 -4.03 10.82 -34.45
C ILE A 9 -3.62 9.85 -35.56
N TRP A 10 -2.90 8.78 -35.20
CA TRP A 10 -2.50 7.75 -36.15
C TRP A 10 -3.70 7.08 -36.81
N SER A 11 -4.66 6.57 -36.03
CA SER A 11 -5.86 5.89 -36.53
C SER A 11 -6.75 6.79 -37.37
N SER A 12 -6.75 8.10 -37.13
CA SER A 12 -7.50 9.06 -37.94
C SER A 12 -6.85 9.33 -39.29
N GLN A 13 -5.54 9.14 -39.41
CA GLN A 13 -4.81 9.28 -40.68
C GLN A 13 -4.66 7.96 -41.43
N SER A 14 -4.57 6.83 -40.72
CA SER A 14 -4.46 5.50 -41.31
C SER A 14 -5.82 5.03 -41.83
N GLY A 15 -6.03 5.18 -43.13
CA GLY A 15 -7.24 4.72 -43.82
C GLY A 15 -7.37 5.28 -45.23
N ALA A 16 -8.34 4.76 -45.99
CA ALA A 16 -8.58 5.16 -47.38
C ALA A 16 -8.98 6.64 -47.51
N GLU A 17 -9.63 7.20 -46.49
CA GLU A 17 -10.19 8.56 -46.52
C GLU A 17 -9.38 9.59 -45.72
N LYS A 18 -8.17 9.26 -45.21
CA LYS A 18 -7.25 10.17 -44.47
C LYS A 18 -7.96 11.38 -43.83
N LEU A 19 -8.79 11.13 -42.82
CA LEU A 19 -9.83 12.04 -42.34
C LEU A 19 -9.34 13.47 -42.08
N ILE A 20 -8.17 13.62 -41.46
CA ILE A 20 -7.58 14.93 -41.15
C ILE A 20 -7.07 15.65 -42.41
N ALA A 21 -6.56 14.91 -43.40
CA ALA A 21 -6.15 15.50 -44.67
C ALA A 21 -7.35 15.96 -45.52
N ASN A 22 -8.51 15.31 -45.37
CA ASN A 22 -9.76 15.71 -46.03
C ASN A 22 -10.51 16.83 -45.31
N LEU A 23 -10.29 17.01 -43.99
CA LEU A 23 -10.92 18.08 -43.21
C LEU A 23 -10.17 19.42 -43.31
N ILE A 24 -8.88 19.38 -43.62
CA ILE A 24 -8.02 20.57 -43.77
C ILE A 24 -7.72 20.76 -45.27
N ASP A 25 -8.52 21.59 -45.92
CA ASP A 25 -8.29 22.01 -47.30
C ASP A 25 -6.89 22.66 -47.43
N GLY A 26 -5.93 21.92 -48.00
CA GLY A 26 -4.56 22.39 -48.23
C GLY A 26 -3.46 21.58 -47.54
N LEU A 27 -3.78 20.52 -46.81
CA LEU A 27 -2.75 19.64 -46.26
C LEU A 27 -2.07 18.84 -47.39
N SER A 28 -0.80 19.13 -47.69
CA SER A 28 -0.05 18.35 -48.69
C SER A 28 -0.02 16.86 -48.30
N GLY A 29 -0.15 15.96 -49.28
CA GLY A 29 -0.14 14.51 -49.03
C GLY A 29 1.12 14.03 -48.30
N ASP A 30 2.24 14.70 -48.53
CA ASP A 30 3.51 14.47 -47.84
C ASP A 30 3.43 14.75 -46.33
N LEU A 31 2.81 15.87 -45.94
CA LEU A 31 2.59 16.21 -44.53
C LEU A 31 1.65 15.22 -43.85
N ALA A 32 0.60 14.76 -44.55
CA ALA A 32 -0.31 13.75 -44.02
C ALA A 32 0.44 12.46 -43.63
N ILE A 33 1.29 11.95 -44.54
CA ILE A 33 2.09 10.74 -44.31
C ILE A 33 3.11 10.95 -43.17
N ARG A 34 3.73 12.13 -43.09
CA ARG A 34 4.65 12.47 -41.98
C ARG A 34 3.93 12.44 -40.64
N ILE A 35 2.76 13.08 -40.55
CA ILE A 35 1.95 13.10 -39.32
C ILE A 35 1.55 11.69 -38.92
N GLU A 36 1.09 10.87 -39.87
CA GLU A 36 0.71 9.48 -39.64
C GLU A 36 1.85 8.67 -39.00
N TYR A 37 3.04 8.70 -39.60
CA TYR A 37 4.15 7.87 -39.14
C TYR A 37 4.79 8.42 -37.86
N VAL A 38 4.90 9.74 -37.73
CA VAL A 38 5.38 10.36 -36.48
C VAL A 38 4.43 10.03 -35.32
N ALA A 39 3.11 10.08 -35.53
CA ALA A 39 2.13 9.69 -34.53
C ALA A 39 2.27 8.22 -34.12
N LEU A 40 2.46 7.32 -35.09
CA LEU A 40 2.74 5.90 -34.84
C LEU A 40 4.01 5.72 -33.99
N TYR A 41 5.10 6.43 -34.33
CA TYR A 41 6.38 6.29 -33.64
C TYR A 41 6.31 6.80 -32.19
N PHE A 42 5.62 7.92 -31.97
CA PHE A 42 5.33 8.42 -30.63
C PHE A 42 4.38 7.50 -29.84
N ALA A 43 3.43 6.82 -30.49
CA ALA A 43 2.55 5.86 -29.83
C ALA A 43 3.35 4.72 -29.19
N VAL A 44 4.35 4.17 -29.88
CA VAL A 44 5.19 3.09 -29.34
C VAL A 44 6.01 3.56 -28.15
N GLY A 45 6.67 4.72 -28.28
CA GLY A 45 7.49 5.28 -27.20
C GLY A 45 6.66 5.61 -25.96
N SER A 46 5.49 6.23 -26.15
CA SER A 46 4.58 6.59 -25.07
C SER A 46 3.93 5.36 -24.41
N PHE A 47 3.62 4.31 -25.18
CA PHE A 47 3.10 3.04 -24.65
C PHE A 47 4.10 2.37 -23.71
N LEU A 48 5.36 2.25 -24.12
CA LEU A 48 6.39 1.63 -23.27
C LEU A 48 6.61 2.43 -21.98
N GLN A 49 6.54 3.76 -22.04
CA GLN A 49 6.61 4.58 -20.83
C GLN A 49 5.37 4.41 -19.94
N PHE A 50 4.19 4.25 -20.54
CA PHE A 50 2.98 3.89 -19.80
C PHE A 50 3.13 2.53 -19.10
N ALA A 51 3.58 1.50 -19.82
CA ALA A 51 3.81 0.17 -19.28
C ALA A 51 4.84 0.19 -18.13
N ALA A 52 5.89 1.01 -18.24
CA ALA A 52 6.89 1.19 -17.18
C ALA A 52 6.34 1.76 -15.89
N ARG A 53 5.37 2.67 -15.99
CA ARG A 53 4.69 3.22 -14.81
C ARG A 53 3.71 2.24 -14.20
N LEU A 54 3.15 1.34 -15.01
CA LEU A 54 2.22 0.32 -14.54
C LEU A 54 2.93 -0.82 -13.80
N TYR A 55 4.15 -1.18 -14.24
CA TYR A 55 4.97 -2.25 -13.66
C TYR A 55 6.43 -1.81 -13.40
N PRO A 56 6.67 -0.90 -12.44
CA PRO A 56 8.00 -0.29 -12.24
C PRO A 56 9.08 -1.27 -11.80
N GLU A 57 8.73 -2.28 -11.00
CA GLU A 57 9.69 -3.26 -10.46
C GLU A 57 10.08 -4.37 -11.45
N GLU A 58 9.23 -4.66 -12.44
CA GLU A 58 9.41 -5.79 -13.36
C GLU A 58 10.03 -5.37 -14.71
N MET A 59 10.10 -4.06 -14.98
CA MET A 59 10.47 -3.53 -16.30
C MET A 59 11.97 -3.15 -16.37
N PRO A 60 12.86 -3.98 -16.97
CA PRO A 60 14.25 -3.65 -17.15
C PRO A 60 14.42 -2.39 -18.00
N VAL A 61 15.29 -1.50 -17.50
CA VAL A 61 15.48 -0.16 -18.04
C VAL A 61 16.13 -0.16 -19.42
N TRP A 62 16.94 -1.16 -19.74
CA TRP A 62 17.75 -1.21 -20.96
C TRP A 62 16.92 -1.50 -22.23
N PRO A 63 16.15 -2.61 -22.34
CA PRO A 63 15.35 -2.89 -23.54
C PRO A 63 14.35 -1.77 -23.82
N ARG A 64 13.71 -1.24 -22.76
CA ARG A 64 12.82 -0.09 -22.85
C ARG A 64 13.50 1.13 -23.45
N ARG A 65 14.67 1.53 -22.93
CA ARG A 65 15.39 2.72 -23.38
C ARG A 65 15.84 2.58 -24.83
N ILE A 66 16.25 1.39 -25.25
CA ILE A 66 16.64 1.12 -26.64
C ILE A 66 15.45 1.35 -27.58
N VAL A 67 14.30 0.72 -27.29
CA VAL A 67 13.12 0.86 -28.16
C VAL A 67 12.59 2.30 -28.14
N VAL A 68 12.48 2.94 -26.98
CA VAL A 68 12.04 4.34 -26.88
C VAL A 68 13.00 5.29 -27.60
N GLY A 69 14.31 5.11 -27.43
CA GLY A 69 15.32 5.91 -28.12
C GLY A 69 15.25 5.74 -29.63
N PHE A 70 15.11 4.49 -30.09
CA PHE A 70 14.91 4.19 -31.51
C PHE A 70 13.65 4.86 -32.07
N SER A 71 12.51 4.76 -31.37
CA SER A 71 11.25 5.42 -31.77
C SER A 71 11.39 6.93 -31.89
N LEU A 72 12.11 7.58 -30.95
CA LEU A 72 12.36 9.02 -30.98
C LEU A 72 13.27 9.43 -32.14
N ILE A 73 14.31 8.64 -32.44
CA ILE A 73 15.20 8.87 -33.59
C ILE A 73 14.40 8.76 -34.90
N CYS A 74 13.57 7.72 -35.04
CA CYS A 74 12.70 7.56 -36.21
C CYS A 74 11.71 8.72 -36.34
N ALA A 75 11.11 9.19 -35.24
CA ALA A 75 10.22 10.35 -35.26
C ALA A 75 10.96 11.64 -35.66
N ALA A 76 12.17 11.87 -35.13
CA ALA A 76 13.00 13.02 -35.48
C ALA A 76 13.43 12.98 -36.96
N SER A 77 13.70 11.79 -37.50
CA SER A 77 14.05 11.62 -38.91
C SER A 77 12.97 12.15 -39.86
N GLY A 78 11.71 12.16 -39.43
CA GLY A 78 10.57 12.72 -40.16
C GLY A 78 10.61 14.23 -40.39
N PHE A 79 11.53 14.97 -39.76
CA PHE A 79 11.74 16.40 -40.03
C PHE A 79 12.88 16.66 -41.02
N PHE A 80 13.89 15.79 -41.04
CA PHE A 80 15.14 16.01 -41.78
C PHE A 80 15.23 15.22 -43.08
N LEU A 81 14.56 14.05 -43.17
CA LEU A 81 14.68 13.17 -44.33
C LEU A 81 13.66 13.53 -45.44
N PRO A 82 14.04 13.30 -46.72
CA PRO A 82 13.09 13.32 -47.82
C PRO A 82 12.09 12.17 -47.67
N LEU A 83 10.86 12.36 -48.15
CA LEU A 83 9.72 11.47 -47.88
C LEU A 83 10.02 10.00 -48.24
N GLY A 84 10.68 9.75 -49.37
CA GLY A 84 11.00 8.38 -49.81
C GLY A 84 11.95 7.62 -48.87
N LEU A 85 12.90 8.32 -48.23
CA LEU A 85 13.79 7.73 -47.21
C LEU A 85 13.06 7.58 -45.88
N PHE A 86 12.21 8.55 -45.53
CA PHE A 86 11.41 8.49 -44.31
C PHE A 86 10.42 7.30 -44.34
N VAL A 87 9.77 7.02 -45.46
CA VAL A 87 8.85 5.88 -45.54
C VAL A 87 9.57 4.54 -45.33
N ARG A 88 10.86 4.44 -45.70
CA ARG A 88 11.68 3.23 -45.44
C ARG A 88 11.93 2.98 -43.95
N THR A 89 11.80 3.99 -43.07
CA THR A 89 11.93 3.78 -41.62
C THR A 89 10.75 3.01 -41.02
N LEU A 90 9.67 2.79 -41.77
CA LEU A 90 8.51 2.00 -41.32
C LEU A 90 8.87 0.53 -41.08
N LEU A 91 9.62 -0.10 -41.98
CA LEU A 91 10.05 -1.50 -41.86
C LEU A 91 10.80 -1.81 -40.54
N PRO A 92 11.89 -1.08 -40.20
CA PRO A 92 12.56 -1.32 -38.93
C PRO A 92 11.68 -0.93 -37.73
N MET A 93 10.73 0.01 -37.90
CA MET A 93 9.76 0.32 -36.85
C MET A 93 8.76 -0.82 -36.61
N GLN A 94 8.29 -1.52 -37.63
CA GLN A 94 7.40 -2.69 -37.46
C GLN A 94 8.07 -3.78 -36.61
N VAL A 95 9.37 -4.02 -36.84
CA VAL A 95 10.17 -4.92 -36.00
C VAL A 95 10.26 -4.39 -34.56
N ALA A 96 10.49 -3.08 -34.38
CA ALA A 96 10.53 -2.45 -33.06
C ALA A 96 9.17 -2.52 -32.31
N ILE A 97 8.04 -2.43 -33.04
CA ILE A 97 6.69 -2.61 -32.47
C ILE A 97 6.52 -4.05 -31.98
N LEU A 98 6.87 -5.05 -32.79
CA LEU A 98 6.80 -6.45 -32.37
C LEU A 98 7.71 -6.73 -31.16
N ALA A 99 8.90 -6.14 -31.13
CA ALA A 99 9.78 -6.22 -29.98
C ALA A 99 9.12 -5.59 -28.74
N ALA A 100 8.52 -4.39 -28.86
CA ALA A 100 7.81 -3.73 -27.77
C ALA A 100 6.63 -4.57 -27.25
N VAL A 101 5.87 -5.20 -28.16
CA VAL A 101 4.77 -6.12 -27.84
C VAL A 101 5.29 -7.34 -27.07
N GLY A 102 6.29 -8.04 -27.60
CA GLY A 102 6.86 -9.23 -26.95
C GLY A 102 7.42 -8.92 -25.57
N ILE A 103 8.16 -7.82 -25.45
CA ILE A 103 8.66 -7.30 -24.18
C ILE A 103 7.50 -7.05 -23.18
N SER A 104 6.43 -6.40 -23.63
CA SER A 104 5.28 -6.08 -22.77
C SER A 104 4.52 -7.33 -22.31
N VAL A 105 4.40 -8.35 -23.17
CA VAL A 105 3.79 -9.64 -22.83
C VAL A 105 4.62 -10.40 -21.81
N ILE A 106 5.95 -10.47 -21.99
CA ILE A 106 6.86 -11.15 -21.06
C ILE A 106 6.77 -10.56 -19.66
N TRP A 107 6.72 -9.23 -19.54
CA TRP A 107 6.61 -8.57 -18.23
C TRP A 107 5.24 -8.73 -17.61
N THR A 108 4.18 -8.65 -18.42
CA THR A 108 2.82 -8.89 -17.93
C THR A 108 2.74 -10.30 -17.33
N PHE A 109 3.29 -11.31 -18.01
CA PHE A 109 3.32 -12.67 -17.49
C PHE A 109 4.13 -12.81 -16.19
N GLN A 110 5.29 -12.14 -16.08
CA GLN A 110 6.06 -12.11 -14.84
C GLN A 110 5.29 -11.44 -13.69
N ALA A 111 4.59 -10.33 -13.97
CA ALA A 111 3.77 -9.64 -13.00
C ALA A 111 2.59 -10.49 -12.50
N LEU A 112 1.95 -11.27 -13.39
CA LEU A 112 0.91 -12.23 -12.98
C LEU A 112 1.45 -13.32 -12.06
N ARG A 113 2.66 -13.83 -12.34
CA ARG A 113 3.29 -14.90 -11.55
C ARG A 113 3.61 -14.50 -10.11
N ARG A 114 3.81 -13.21 -9.84
CA ARG A 114 4.13 -12.70 -8.49
C ARG A 114 2.90 -12.37 -7.63
N HIS A 115 1.72 -12.91 -7.97
CA HIS A 115 0.50 -12.89 -7.14
C HIS A 115 0.09 -11.53 -6.57
N ARG A 116 0.21 -10.44 -7.34
CA ARG A 116 -0.43 -9.16 -7.00
C ARG A 116 -1.95 -9.28 -7.24
N LEU A 117 -2.69 -9.64 -6.19
CA LEU A 117 -4.15 -9.68 -6.19
C LEU A 117 -4.72 -8.38 -6.80
N GLY A 118 -5.58 -8.49 -7.81
CA GLY A 118 -6.19 -7.35 -8.51
C GLY A 118 -5.51 -6.89 -9.80
N ALA A 119 -4.38 -7.48 -10.23
CA ALA A 119 -3.71 -7.11 -11.49
C ALA A 119 -4.25 -7.82 -12.74
N TYR A 120 -5.21 -8.75 -12.61
CA TYR A 120 -5.66 -9.61 -13.71
C TYR A 120 -6.35 -8.85 -14.84
N VAL A 121 -7.27 -7.93 -14.54
CA VAL A 121 -7.98 -7.15 -15.57
C VAL A 121 -7.02 -6.23 -16.34
N LEU A 122 -6.13 -5.56 -15.63
CA LEU A 122 -5.11 -4.68 -16.21
C LEU A 122 -4.18 -5.47 -17.14
N SER A 123 -3.82 -6.67 -16.74
CA SER A 123 -2.93 -7.55 -17.50
C SER A 123 -3.64 -8.17 -18.72
N ALA A 124 -4.86 -8.67 -18.55
CA ALA A 124 -5.64 -9.27 -19.63
C ALA A 124 -5.90 -8.26 -20.76
N SER A 125 -6.30 -7.04 -20.40
CA SER A 125 -6.55 -5.96 -21.37
C SER A 125 -5.29 -5.53 -22.13
N LEU A 126 -4.11 -5.56 -21.47
CA LEU A 126 -2.83 -5.33 -22.13
C LEU A 126 -2.45 -6.46 -23.09
N ILE A 127 -2.66 -7.72 -22.70
CA ILE A 127 -2.40 -8.89 -23.57
C ILE A 127 -3.29 -8.84 -24.81
N ILE A 128 -4.56 -8.47 -24.67
CA ILE A 128 -5.48 -8.32 -25.81
C ILE A 128 -4.97 -7.25 -26.77
N LEU A 129 -4.58 -6.07 -26.26
CA LEU A 129 -3.99 -5.01 -27.09
C LEU A 129 -2.71 -5.46 -27.79
N ALA A 130 -1.83 -6.16 -27.07
CA ALA A 130 -0.61 -6.72 -27.61
C ALA A 130 -0.89 -7.69 -28.78
N ALA A 131 -1.90 -8.56 -28.64
CA ALA A 131 -2.30 -9.50 -29.68
C ALA A 131 -2.88 -8.80 -30.91
N THR A 132 -3.74 -7.78 -30.72
CA THR A 132 -4.31 -7.02 -31.84
C THR A 132 -3.24 -6.20 -32.57
N VAL A 133 -2.31 -5.56 -31.85
CA VAL A 133 -1.22 -4.80 -32.47
C VAL A 133 -0.26 -5.73 -33.21
N ALA A 134 0.05 -6.90 -32.65
CA ALA A 134 0.85 -7.90 -33.36
C ALA A 134 0.15 -8.37 -34.65
N ASN A 135 -1.17 -8.60 -34.60
CA ASN A 135 -1.95 -8.94 -35.79
C ASN A 135 -1.87 -7.85 -36.86
N ASP A 136 -2.11 -6.59 -36.50
CA ASP A 136 -2.05 -5.45 -37.43
C ASP A 136 -0.68 -5.32 -38.08
N VAL A 137 0.41 -5.51 -37.32
CA VAL A 137 1.77 -5.46 -37.87
C VAL A 137 2.02 -6.62 -38.82
N LEU A 138 1.60 -7.85 -38.48
CA LEU A 138 1.78 -9.01 -39.35
C LEU A 138 0.98 -8.89 -40.66
N VAL A 139 -0.22 -8.33 -40.59
CA VAL A 139 -1.04 -8.01 -41.77
C VAL A 139 -0.36 -6.90 -42.59
N ALA A 140 0.15 -5.85 -41.95
CA ALA A 140 0.87 -4.76 -42.62
C ALA A 140 2.19 -5.21 -43.28
N MET A 141 2.84 -6.26 -42.74
CA MET A 141 4.03 -6.88 -43.33
C MET A 141 3.68 -7.89 -44.44
N ALA A 142 2.40 -8.06 -44.77
CA ALA A 142 1.90 -9.06 -45.71
C ALA A 142 2.29 -10.51 -45.35
N LEU A 143 2.55 -10.79 -44.07
CA LEU A 143 2.85 -12.13 -43.56
C LEU A 143 1.58 -12.95 -43.29
N LEU A 144 0.48 -12.28 -42.97
CA LEU A 144 -0.83 -12.89 -42.73
C LEU A 144 -1.91 -12.13 -43.52
N PRO A 145 -2.86 -12.83 -44.17
CA PRO A 145 -4.09 -12.20 -44.62
C PRO A 145 -4.97 -11.88 -43.41
N GLY A 146 -5.58 -10.69 -43.38
CA GLY A 146 -6.42 -10.30 -42.25
C GLY A 146 -6.96 -8.88 -42.34
N ILE A 147 -7.64 -8.48 -41.28
CA ILE A 147 -8.17 -7.13 -41.07
C ILE A 147 -7.42 -6.45 -39.93
N TYR A 148 -7.39 -5.13 -39.93
CA TYR A 148 -6.82 -4.36 -38.82
C TYR A 148 -7.75 -4.40 -37.61
N LEU A 149 -7.25 -4.94 -36.49
CA LEU A 149 -7.95 -5.11 -35.21
C LEU A 149 -7.51 -4.11 -34.14
N GLY A 150 -6.47 -3.31 -34.39
CA GLY A 150 -5.89 -2.36 -33.44
C GLY A 150 -6.90 -1.44 -32.73
N PRO A 151 -7.87 -0.80 -33.42
CA PRO A 151 -8.87 0.05 -32.77
C PRO A 151 -9.73 -0.69 -31.73
N TYR A 152 -10.12 -1.93 -32.03
CA TYR A 152 -10.90 -2.76 -31.10
C TYR A 152 -10.08 -3.17 -29.88
N GLY A 153 -8.80 -3.52 -30.09
CA GLY A 153 -7.87 -3.80 -28.99
C GLY A 153 -7.65 -2.59 -28.09
N LEU A 154 -7.53 -1.38 -28.65
CA LEU A 154 -7.42 -0.14 -27.90
C LEU A 154 -8.67 0.13 -27.05
N MET A 155 -9.87 -0.12 -27.57
CA MET A 155 -11.12 0.06 -26.83
C MET A 155 -11.17 -0.86 -25.59
N ILE A 156 -10.88 -2.15 -25.79
CA ILE A 156 -10.82 -3.13 -24.69
C ILE A 156 -9.75 -2.73 -23.67
N PHE A 157 -8.61 -2.24 -24.15
CA PHE A 157 -7.53 -1.74 -23.29
C PHE A 157 -7.98 -0.55 -22.43
N ILE A 158 -8.62 0.46 -23.02
CA ILE A 158 -9.08 1.65 -22.28
C ILE A 158 -10.09 1.26 -21.21
N VAL A 159 -11.06 0.40 -21.55
CA VAL A 159 -12.09 -0.08 -20.61
C VAL A 159 -11.43 -0.89 -19.49
N GLY A 160 -10.55 -1.83 -19.84
CA GLY A 160 -9.86 -2.68 -18.87
C GLY A 160 -8.95 -1.89 -17.92
N GLN A 161 -8.23 -0.89 -18.42
CA GLN A 161 -7.40 0.00 -17.59
C GLN A 161 -8.26 0.85 -16.65
N SER A 162 -9.37 1.39 -17.14
CA SER A 162 -10.29 2.21 -16.33
C SER A 162 -10.92 1.39 -15.20
N PHE A 163 -11.44 0.20 -15.52
CA PHE A 163 -12.04 -0.70 -14.54
C PHE A 163 -11.01 -1.21 -13.52
N GLY A 164 -9.83 -1.62 -13.99
CA GLY A 164 -8.75 -2.09 -13.13
C GLY A 164 -8.22 -1.02 -12.17
N MET A 165 -8.14 0.24 -12.60
CA MET A 165 -7.78 1.35 -11.72
C MET A 165 -8.88 1.66 -10.70
N SER A 166 -10.15 1.62 -11.11
CA SER A 166 -11.29 1.82 -10.20
C SER A 166 -11.32 0.80 -9.06
N MET A 167 -11.11 -0.49 -9.37
CA MET A 167 -11.02 -1.53 -8.34
C MET A 167 -9.84 -1.33 -7.39
N LYS A 168 -8.67 -0.94 -7.91
CA LYS A 168 -7.51 -0.63 -7.07
C LYS A 168 -7.80 0.51 -6.10
N LEU A 169 -8.46 1.56 -6.59
CA LEU A 169 -8.84 2.71 -5.78
C LEU A 169 -9.86 2.32 -4.71
N SER A 170 -10.89 1.55 -5.06
CA SER A 170 -11.89 1.05 -4.11
C SER A 170 -11.26 0.17 -3.02
N ASN A 171 -10.36 -0.75 -3.39
CA ASN A 171 -9.65 -1.58 -2.41
C ASN A 171 -8.74 -0.74 -1.50
N ALA A 172 -8.08 0.28 -2.03
CA ALA A 172 -7.27 1.19 -1.23
C ALA A 172 -8.14 2.01 -0.24
N PHE A 173 -9.32 2.46 -0.66
CA PHE A 173 -10.26 3.14 0.25
C PHE A 173 -10.76 2.23 1.36
N ASN A 174 -11.16 0.99 1.05
CA ASN A 174 -11.61 0.04 2.08
C ASN A 174 -10.49 -0.29 3.09
N GLN A 175 -9.24 -0.37 2.61
CA GLN A 175 -8.08 -0.54 3.50
C GLN A 175 -7.85 0.68 4.39
N LEU A 176 -8.04 1.90 3.87
CA LEU A 176 -7.97 3.12 4.67
C LEU A 176 -9.09 3.19 5.71
N GLU A 177 -10.31 2.82 5.33
CA GLU A 177 -11.47 2.81 6.23
C GLU A 177 -11.27 1.81 7.37
N SER A 178 -10.92 0.56 7.07
CA SER A 178 -10.63 -0.45 8.10
C SER A 178 -9.46 -0.06 9.03
N LEU A 179 -8.45 0.64 8.49
CA LEU A 179 -7.37 1.18 9.30
C LEU A 179 -7.86 2.34 10.20
N SER A 180 -8.73 3.21 9.68
CA SER A 180 -9.33 4.32 10.43
C SER A 180 -10.19 3.81 11.58
N GLU A 181 -11.08 2.85 11.32
CA GLU A 181 -11.91 2.20 12.35
C GLU A 181 -11.04 1.56 13.43
N GLY A 182 -9.95 0.88 13.03
CA GLY A 182 -9.00 0.29 13.97
C GLY A 182 -8.22 1.32 14.80
N LEU A 183 -7.98 2.52 14.25
CA LEU A 183 -7.39 3.63 14.99
C LEU A 183 -8.38 4.23 15.98
N GLU A 184 -9.63 4.45 15.57
CA GLU A 184 -10.69 4.99 16.43
C GLU A 184 -10.94 4.07 17.62
N ALA A 185 -11.06 2.75 17.40
CA ALA A 185 -11.22 1.78 18.49
C ALA A 185 -10.04 1.80 19.48
N ARG A 186 -8.81 2.00 18.99
CA ARG A 186 -7.63 2.12 19.87
C ARG A 186 -7.61 3.42 20.66
N VAL A 187 -8.09 4.52 20.06
CA VAL A 187 -8.20 5.81 20.74
C VAL A 187 -9.27 5.74 21.82
N GLU A 188 -10.42 5.12 21.52
CA GLU A 188 -11.51 4.91 22.48
C GLU A 188 -11.02 4.09 23.68
N GLN A 189 -10.40 2.93 23.45
CA GLN A 189 -9.84 2.09 24.52
C GLN A 189 -8.83 2.85 25.39
N ARG A 190 -7.93 3.63 24.77
CA ARG A 190 -6.93 4.44 25.50
C ARG A 190 -7.58 5.56 26.30
N THR A 191 -8.69 6.11 25.81
CA THR A 191 -9.44 7.16 26.51
C THR A 191 -10.15 6.58 27.72
N GLU A 192 -10.79 5.40 27.59
CA GLU A 192 -11.40 4.69 28.73
C GLU A 192 -10.39 4.30 29.81
N GLU A 193 -9.21 3.81 29.41
CA GLU A 193 -8.10 3.51 30.33
C GLU A 193 -7.64 4.77 31.08
N LEU A 194 -7.49 5.89 30.37
CA LEU A 194 -7.09 7.18 30.96
C LEU A 194 -8.16 7.73 31.91
N ASP A 195 -9.44 7.64 31.56
CA ASP A 195 -10.54 8.11 32.40
C ASP A 195 -10.64 7.30 33.69
N SER A 196 -10.44 5.97 33.60
CA SER A 196 -10.43 5.07 34.74
C SER A 196 -9.25 5.37 35.68
N LEU A 197 -8.07 5.70 35.13
CA LEU A 197 -6.90 6.15 35.90
C LEU A 197 -7.09 7.53 36.53
N ASN A 198 -7.71 8.47 35.81
CA ASN A 198 -8.02 9.80 36.32
C ASN A 198 -9.02 9.73 37.47
N GLU A 199 -10.05 8.90 37.37
CA GLU A 199 -11.04 8.72 38.43
C GLU A 199 -10.41 8.11 39.68
N LEU A 200 -9.55 7.09 39.53
CA LEU A 200 -8.78 6.57 40.67
C LEU A 200 -7.90 7.65 41.30
N THR A 201 -7.20 8.44 40.49
CA THR A 201 -6.34 9.53 41.01
C THR A 201 -7.15 10.57 41.77
N ARG A 202 -8.36 10.89 41.30
CA ARG A 202 -9.29 11.81 41.96
C ARG A 202 -9.76 11.25 43.30
N ILE A 203 -10.21 9.99 43.33
CA ILE A 203 -10.63 9.28 44.55
C ILE A 203 -9.51 9.27 45.58
N VAL A 204 -8.27 8.95 45.16
CA VAL A 204 -7.10 8.91 46.03
C VAL A 204 -6.76 10.29 46.60
N ASN A 205 -6.87 11.36 45.80
CA ASN A 205 -6.56 12.72 46.24
C ASN A 205 -7.64 13.36 47.11
N GLU A 206 -8.93 13.08 46.88
CA GLU A 206 -10.04 13.64 47.65
C GLU A 206 -10.24 12.94 48.99
N SER A 207 -9.84 11.67 49.09
CA SER A 207 -9.98 10.88 50.30
C SER A 207 -8.87 11.21 51.30
N GLN A 208 -9.23 11.47 52.55
CA GLN A 208 -8.26 11.56 53.66
C GLN A 208 -8.16 10.25 54.46
N ASP A 209 -8.99 9.27 54.12
CA ASP A 209 -9.06 7.97 54.78
C ASP A 209 -8.16 6.96 54.05
N LEU A 210 -7.09 6.55 54.74
CA LEU A 210 -6.10 5.61 54.20
C LEU A 210 -6.73 4.26 53.87
N ASP A 211 -7.66 3.77 54.69
CA ASP A 211 -8.29 2.45 54.47
C ASP A 211 -9.15 2.48 53.21
N TYR A 212 -9.82 3.61 52.95
CA TYR A 212 -10.59 3.82 51.73
C TYR A 212 -9.71 3.92 50.47
N ILE A 213 -8.59 4.65 50.54
CA ILE A 213 -7.60 4.75 49.45
C ILE A 213 -7.03 3.37 49.12
N VAL A 214 -6.64 2.62 50.14
CA VAL A 214 -6.06 1.29 49.97
C VAL A 214 -7.08 0.31 49.40
N GLY A 215 -8.31 0.35 49.89
CA GLY A 215 -9.40 -0.48 49.38
C GLY A 215 -9.74 -0.20 47.92
N SER A 216 -9.90 1.08 47.56
CA SER A 216 -10.21 1.49 46.17
C SER A 216 -9.06 1.18 45.20
N THR A 217 -7.82 1.47 45.60
CA THR A 217 -6.62 1.19 44.78
C THR A 217 -6.43 -0.32 44.58
N SER A 218 -6.59 -1.11 45.64
CA SER A 218 -6.47 -2.57 45.56
C SER A 218 -7.53 -3.16 44.63
N ARG A 219 -8.77 -2.67 44.69
CA ARG A 219 -9.86 -3.11 43.82
C ARG A 219 -9.53 -2.88 42.34
N PHE A 220 -9.09 -1.67 42.02
CA PHE A 220 -8.70 -1.32 40.66
C PHE A 220 -7.55 -2.19 40.13
N MET A 221 -6.53 -2.43 40.95
CA MET A 221 -5.40 -3.29 40.56
C MET A 221 -5.83 -4.75 40.31
N ILE A 222 -6.79 -5.27 41.07
CA ILE A 222 -7.34 -6.61 40.83
C ILE A 222 -8.18 -6.64 39.57
N ASP A 223 -9.15 -5.73 39.46
CA ASP A 223 -10.17 -5.75 38.43
C ASP A 223 -9.63 -5.36 37.05
N HIS A 224 -8.56 -4.54 36.98
CA HIS A 224 -8.04 -4.02 35.72
C HIS A 224 -6.61 -4.46 35.39
N MET A 225 -5.78 -4.80 36.39
CA MET A 225 -4.39 -5.23 36.14
C MET A 225 -4.18 -6.74 36.30
N GLY A 226 -5.24 -7.50 36.62
CA GLY A 226 -5.16 -8.95 36.82
C GLY A 226 -4.31 -9.35 38.02
N ILE A 227 -4.08 -8.43 38.97
CA ILE A 227 -3.37 -8.73 40.20
C ILE A 227 -4.27 -9.60 41.07
N ARG A 228 -3.75 -10.74 41.51
CA ARG A 228 -4.55 -11.70 42.27
C ARG A 228 -4.72 -11.30 43.74
N ARG A 229 -3.67 -10.72 44.32
CA ARG A 229 -3.58 -10.37 45.75
C ARG A 229 -2.71 -9.13 45.95
N MET A 230 -3.14 -8.20 46.80
CA MET A 230 -2.37 -7.02 47.19
C MET A 230 -2.44 -6.83 48.71
N PHE A 231 -1.29 -6.50 49.32
CA PHE A 231 -1.17 -6.22 50.75
C PHE A 231 -0.39 -4.93 50.96
N LEU A 232 -0.88 -4.08 51.85
CA LEU A 232 -0.13 -2.92 52.32
C LEU A 232 0.43 -3.20 53.72
N PHE A 233 1.74 -2.99 53.88
CA PHE A 233 2.40 -3.00 55.17
C PHE A 233 2.89 -1.59 55.50
N LEU A 234 2.51 -1.09 56.67
CA LEU A 234 3.07 0.13 57.24
C LEU A 234 4.28 -0.22 58.10
N ILE A 235 5.27 0.66 58.09
CA ILE A 235 6.49 0.53 58.89
C ILE A 235 6.45 1.62 59.95
N ASP A 236 6.50 1.22 61.21
CA ASP A 236 6.66 2.16 62.31
C ASP A 236 8.15 2.37 62.60
N PRO A 237 8.70 3.57 62.35
CA PRO A 237 10.12 3.84 62.54
C PRO A 237 10.55 3.90 64.01
N LEU A 238 9.61 4.05 64.96
CA LEU A 238 9.92 4.12 66.40
C LEU A 238 10.02 2.73 67.02
N SER A 239 9.02 1.89 66.76
CA SER A 239 9.01 0.50 67.24
C SER A 239 9.84 -0.44 66.35
N ASN A 240 10.18 -0.01 65.13
CA ASN A 240 10.86 -0.81 64.12
C ASN A 240 10.08 -2.11 63.79
N GLU A 241 8.75 -2.00 63.72
CA GLU A 241 7.83 -3.08 63.38
C GLU A 241 7.12 -2.80 62.05
N ILE A 242 6.74 -3.88 61.35
CA ILE A 242 5.76 -3.82 60.26
C ILE A 242 4.37 -4.18 60.79
N THR A 243 3.38 -3.43 60.34
CA THR A 243 1.96 -3.68 60.61
C THR A 243 1.21 -3.84 59.29
N GLY A 244 0.32 -4.83 59.19
CA GLY A 244 -0.64 -4.86 58.08
C GLY A 244 -1.60 -3.68 58.14
N ASN A 245 -1.89 -3.07 56.99
CA ASN A 245 -2.83 -1.95 56.88
C ASN A 245 -3.69 -2.11 55.62
N GLY A 246 -4.49 -3.17 55.61
CA GLY A 246 -5.42 -3.46 54.54
C GLY A 246 -4.78 -3.92 53.23
N GLY A 247 -5.66 -4.07 52.24
CA GLY A 247 -5.38 -4.67 50.93
C GLY A 247 -6.56 -5.55 50.50
N GLN A 248 -6.80 -5.65 49.20
CA GLN A 248 -7.83 -6.54 48.67
C GLN A 248 -7.16 -7.81 48.14
N ILE A 249 -7.73 -8.96 48.50
CA ILE A 249 -7.28 -10.27 48.03
C ILE A 249 -8.48 -11.00 47.44
N ALA A 250 -8.38 -11.39 46.16
CA ALA A 250 -9.28 -12.38 45.60
C ALA A 250 -8.97 -13.75 46.22
N ASP A 251 -10.01 -14.44 46.71
CA ASP A 251 -9.96 -15.84 47.17
C ASP A 251 -9.03 -16.13 48.39
N LEU A 252 -9.21 -15.41 49.51
CA LEU A 252 -8.60 -15.79 50.80
C LEU A 252 -9.66 -16.21 51.83
N SER A 253 -9.29 -17.18 52.66
CA SER A 253 -10.08 -17.61 53.82
C SER A 253 -10.17 -16.49 54.86
N GLN A 254 -11.17 -16.55 55.75
CA GLN A 254 -11.32 -15.57 56.83
C GLN A 254 -10.08 -15.54 57.74
N GLU A 255 -9.46 -16.71 57.98
CA GLU A 255 -8.23 -16.86 58.76
C GLU A 255 -7.05 -16.07 58.19
N ASP A 256 -6.86 -16.10 56.88
CA ASP A 256 -5.75 -15.38 56.24
C ASP A 256 -5.96 -13.86 56.33
N ARG A 257 -7.21 -13.37 56.22
CA ARG A 257 -7.49 -11.93 56.40
C ARG A 257 -7.14 -11.48 57.81
N ASP A 258 -7.61 -12.21 58.81
CA ASP A 258 -7.33 -11.90 60.21
C ASP A 258 -5.83 -11.94 60.49
N PHE A 259 -5.10 -12.90 59.89
CA PHE A 259 -3.64 -12.97 60.00
C PHE A 259 -2.97 -11.70 59.49
N PHE A 260 -3.32 -11.21 58.29
CA PHE A 260 -2.67 -10.03 57.71
C PHE A 260 -3.09 -8.72 58.40
N GLU A 261 -4.34 -8.58 58.82
CA GLU A 261 -4.81 -7.39 59.55
C GLU A 261 -4.21 -7.27 60.96
N THR A 262 -3.96 -8.41 61.62
CA THR A 262 -3.36 -8.43 62.97
C THR A 262 -1.84 -8.60 62.97
N LEU A 263 -1.22 -8.75 61.79
CA LEU A 263 0.21 -8.96 61.66
C LEU A 263 1.00 -7.79 62.23
N ARG A 264 1.81 -8.09 63.26
CA ARG A 264 2.84 -7.21 63.83
C ARG A 264 4.13 -7.98 63.99
N VAL A 265 5.17 -7.59 63.26
CA VAL A 265 6.45 -8.29 63.26
C VAL A 265 7.62 -7.30 63.24
N PRO A 266 8.68 -7.49 64.05
CA PRO A 266 9.86 -6.64 64.00
C PRO A 266 10.58 -6.72 62.65
N VAL A 267 11.12 -5.60 62.19
CA VAL A 267 11.91 -5.52 60.94
C VAL A 267 13.26 -6.20 61.15
N ASN A 268 13.33 -7.50 60.85
CA ASN A 268 14.53 -8.33 61.01
C ASN A 268 14.85 -9.14 59.73
N PRO A 269 16.04 -9.76 59.62
CA PRO A 269 16.42 -10.55 58.44
C PRO A 269 15.50 -11.75 58.14
N GLU A 270 14.72 -12.22 59.11
CA GLU A 270 13.83 -13.38 58.96
C GLU A 270 12.57 -13.06 58.13
N LEU A 271 12.21 -11.78 57.99
CA LEU A 271 11.17 -11.30 57.05
C LEU A 271 11.54 -11.50 55.57
N GLY A 272 12.74 -12.00 55.28
CA GLY A 272 13.14 -12.44 53.95
C GLY A 272 13.14 -11.31 52.92
N THR A 273 12.26 -11.42 51.93
CA THR A 273 12.18 -10.47 50.81
C THR A 273 11.66 -9.11 51.25
N LEU A 274 10.73 -9.04 52.21
CA LEU A 274 10.26 -7.76 52.77
C LEU A 274 11.40 -6.99 53.44
N TYR A 275 12.23 -7.65 54.26
CA TYR A 275 13.40 -7.02 54.87
C TYR A 275 14.37 -6.44 53.84
N ARG A 276 14.64 -7.19 52.76
CA ARG A 276 15.51 -6.74 51.66
C ARG A 276 14.93 -5.51 50.95
N THR A 277 13.62 -5.50 50.69
CA THR A 277 12.92 -4.36 50.07
C THR A 277 13.02 -3.12 50.94
N ILE A 278 12.78 -3.26 52.26
CA ILE A 278 12.84 -2.16 53.24
C ILE A 278 14.26 -1.59 53.33
N GLN A 279 15.28 -2.44 53.49
CA GLN A 279 16.69 -2.04 53.59
C GLN A 279 17.18 -1.32 52.33
N LYS A 280 16.82 -1.85 51.14
CA LYS A 280 17.30 -1.31 49.86
C LYS A 280 16.50 -0.12 49.35
N LYS A 281 15.28 0.11 49.87
CA LYS A 281 14.33 1.11 49.37
C LYS A 281 14.15 1.04 47.84
N LYS A 282 14.14 -0.18 47.31
CA LYS A 282 13.99 -0.48 45.87
C LYS A 282 13.00 -1.62 45.70
N SER A 283 12.23 -1.57 44.62
CA SER A 283 11.31 -2.64 44.23
C SER A 283 12.06 -3.95 44.04
N VAL A 284 11.51 -5.03 44.58
CA VAL A 284 12.03 -6.40 44.42
C VAL A 284 11.00 -7.20 43.62
N TYR A 285 11.45 -7.79 42.53
CA TYR A 285 10.66 -8.70 41.70
C TYR A 285 11.16 -10.12 41.94
N LEU A 286 10.25 -11.06 42.11
CA LEU A 286 10.51 -12.48 42.27
C LEU A 286 9.84 -13.18 41.09
N ASP A 287 10.62 -13.95 40.32
CA ASP A 287 10.14 -14.76 39.20
C ASP A 287 9.58 -16.11 39.69
#